data_AF-A0A558CG12-F1
#
_entry.id   AF-A0A558CG12-F1
#
_cell.length_a   1.000
_cell.length_b   1.000
_cell.length_c   1.000
_cell.angle_alpha   90.00
_cell.angle_beta   90.00
_cell.angle_gamma   90.00
#
_symmetry.space_group_name_H-M   'P 1'
#
loop_
_entity.id
_entity.type
_entity.pdbx_description
1 polymer ?
#
loop_
_entity_poly.entity_id
_entity_poly.type
_entity_poly.pdbx_seq_one_letter_code
_entity_poly.pdbx_strand_id
1 'polypeptide(L)'
;MLLGLALTVVATLAPLVDVATVDTVADHVRAAYPDWGPDLVKADRNAIVIYLVIIGVLGILCWLPMIWAVVTRKRWARGAATIVFVVGACLSLAHLTMGGGAYKVILPLGYGILTLLPTIAGLAAVVSLWRGRPVKL
;
A
#
# COMPACT_ATOMS: atom_id res chain seq x y z
N MET A 1 -1.34 -2.28 16.74
CA MET A 1 -1.81 -2.53 15.35
C MET A 1 -2.31 -1.23 14.72
N LEU A 2 -2.74 -0.27 15.52
CA LEU A 2 -3.16 1.06 15.06
C LEU A 2 -2.09 1.80 14.26
N LEU A 3 -0.80 1.65 14.58
CA LEU A 3 0.27 2.23 13.77
C LEU A 3 0.26 1.70 12.32
N GLY A 4 0.02 0.40 12.14
CA GLY A 4 -0.08 -0.19 10.80
C GLY A 4 -1.27 0.35 10.03
N LEU A 5 -2.43 0.44 10.69
CA LEU A 5 -3.63 1.07 10.14
C LEU A 5 -3.38 2.54 9.75
N ALA A 6 -2.79 3.33 10.65
CA ALA A 6 -2.49 4.74 10.42
C ALA A 6 -1.53 4.92 9.23
N LEU A 7 -0.48 4.09 9.14
CA LEU A 7 0.43 4.09 7.99
C LEU A 7 -0.30 3.70 6.69
N THR A 8 -1.22 2.74 6.73
CA THR A 8 -2.04 2.41 5.56
C THR A 8 -2.93 3.60 5.17
N VAL A 9 -3.57 4.27 6.12
CA VAL A 9 -4.38 5.47 5.85
C VAL A 9 -3.54 6.57 5.20
N VAL A 10 -2.35 6.86 5.74
CA VAL A 10 -1.43 7.85 5.17
C VAL A 10 -1.03 7.44 3.75
N ALA A 11 -0.66 6.17 3.53
CA ALA A 11 -0.30 5.67 2.20
C ALA A 11 -1.46 5.75 1.18
N THR A 12 -2.70 5.54 1.62
CA THR A 12 -3.90 5.67 0.79
C THR A 12 -4.20 7.12 0.41
N LEU A 13 -3.98 8.07 1.33
CA LEU A 13 -4.28 9.48 1.11
C LEU A 13 -3.18 10.21 0.35
N ALA A 14 -1.92 9.80 0.49
CA ALA A 14 -0.78 10.41 -0.17
C ALA A 14 -0.95 10.64 -1.68
N PRO A 15 -1.37 9.66 -2.51
CA PRO A 15 -1.53 9.89 -3.94
C PRO A 15 -2.65 10.87 -4.28
N LEU A 16 -3.68 11.00 -3.43
CA LEU A 16 -4.73 12.00 -3.61
C LEU A 16 -4.23 13.42 -3.32
N VAL A 17 -3.41 13.56 -2.26
CA VAL A 17 -2.79 14.84 -1.90
C VAL A 17 -1.79 15.27 -2.97
N ASP A 18 -0.98 14.35 -3.47
CA ASP A 18 0.00 14.62 -4.52
C ASP A 18 -0.65 15.14 -5.80
N VAL A 19 -1.68 14.45 -6.32
CA VAL A 19 -2.41 14.90 -7.52
C VAL A 19 -3.01 16.30 -7.34
N ALA A 20 -3.39 16.67 -6.12
CA ALA A 20 -3.94 17.98 -5.81
C ALA A 20 -2.89 19.08 -5.60
N THR A 21 -1.59 18.74 -5.53
CA THR A 21 -0.52 19.66 -5.13
C THR A 21 0.64 19.70 -6.12
N VAL A 22 1.44 18.63 -6.17
CA VAL A 22 2.70 18.57 -6.94
C VAL A 22 2.53 17.76 -8.23
N ASP A 23 1.63 16.78 -8.22
CA ASP A 23 1.33 15.87 -9.32
C ASP A 23 2.56 15.07 -9.81
N THR A 24 3.33 14.53 -8.86
CA THR A 24 4.56 13.76 -9.17
C THR A 24 4.28 12.52 -10.01
N VAL A 25 3.07 11.95 -9.93
CA VAL A 25 2.64 10.84 -10.77
C VAL A 25 2.56 11.28 -12.25
N ALA A 26 2.06 12.48 -12.56
CA ALA A 26 2.04 12.96 -13.94
C ALA A 26 3.46 13.14 -14.51
N ASP A 27 4.39 13.64 -13.70
CA ASP A 27 5.78 13.81 -14.11
C ASP A 27 6.45 12.46 -14.39
N HIS A 28 6.16 11.45 -13.58
CA HIS A 28 6.61 10.08 -13.82
C HIS A 28 6.07 9.50 -15.13
N VAL A 29 4.79 9.73 -15.43
CA VAL A 29 4.16 9.30 -16.70
C VAL A 29 4.81 10.01 -17.90
N ARG A 30 5.03 11.34 -17.82
CA ARG A 30 5.69 12.11 -18.90
C ARG A 30 7.13 11.65 -19.14
N ALA A 31 7.85 11.31 -18.08
CA ALA A 31 9.21 10.81 -18.18
C ALA A 31 9.26 9.44 -18.88
N ALA A 32 8.26 8.59 -18.67
CA ALA A 32 8.15 7.30 -19.34
C ALA A 32 7.63 7.41 -20.78
N TYR A 33 6.74 8.37 -21.04
CA TYR A 33 6.12 8.60 -22.35
C TYR A 33 6.22 10.06 -22.79
N PRO A 34 7.39 10.49 -23.31
CA PRO A 34 7.62 11.89 -23.70
C PRO A 34 6.70 12.38 -24.83
N ASP A 35 6.27 11.47 -25.70
CA ASP A 35 5.46 11.79 -26.88
C ASP A 35 3.94 11.81 -26.59
N TRP A 36 3.51 11.50 -25.37
CA TRP A 36 2.10 11.46 -25.01
C TRP A 36 1.51 12.86 -24.79
N GLY A 37 0.34 13.09 -25.39
CA GLY A 37 -0.45 14.28 -25.14
C GLY A 37 -1.03 14.34 -23.71
N PRO A 38 -1.50 15.52 -23.28
CA PRO A 38 -1.94 15.76 -21.90
C PRO A 38 -3.09 14.86 -21.44
N ASP A 39 -4.00 14.48 -22.34
CA ASP A 39 -5.14 13.63 -22.00
C ASP A 39 -4.73 12.20 -21.67
N LEU A 40 -3.76 11.65 -22.40
CA LEU A 40 -3.21 10.30 -22.15
C LEU A 40 -2.44 10.27 -20.84
N VAL A 41 -1.60 11.29 -20.60
CA VAL A 41 -0.87 11.45 -19.33
C VAL A 41 -1.84 11.49 -18.15
N LYS A 42 -2.90 12.28 -18.26
CA LYS A 42 -3.92 12.41 -17.21
C LYS A 42 -4.67 11.10 -16.97
N ALA A 43 -5.01 10.36 -18.02
CA ALA A 43 -5.70 9.08 -17.92
C ALA A 43 -4.83 8.04 -17.20
N ASP A 44 -3.57 7.88 -17.60
CA ASP A 44 -2.66 6.90 -17.02
C ASP A 44 -2.29 7.25 -15.56
N ARG A 45 -2.01 8.53 -15.29
CA ARG A 45 -1.86 9.06 -13.92
C ARG A 45 -3.05 8.68 -13.05
N ASN A 46 -4.27 8.93 -13.53
CA ASN A 46 -5.48 8.62 -12.76
C ASN A 46 -5.60 7.11 -12.51
N ALA A 47 -5.24 6.27 -13.48
CA ALA A 47 -5.24 4.82 -13.30
C ALA A 47 -4.28 4.38 -12.18
N ILE A 48 -3.06 4.92 -12.15
CA ILE A 48 -2.08 4.64 -11.08
C ILE A 48 -2.62 5.08 -9.71
N VAL A 49 -3.19 6.28 -9.62
CA VAL A 49 -3.73 6.82 -8.36
C VAL A 49 -4.93 6.02 -7.86
N ILE A 50 -5.87 5.68 -8.75
CA ILE A 50 -7.04 4.85 -8.43
C ILE A 50 -6.58 3.48 -7.95
N TYR A 51 -5.62 2.87 -8.63
CA TYR A 51 -5.04 1.59 -8.22
C TYR A 51 -4.49 1.65 -6.79
N LEU A 52 -3.66 2.66 -6.49
CA LEU A 52 -3.09 2.85 -5.15
C LEU A 52 -4.17 3.02 -4.08
N VAL A 53 -5.21 3.81 -4.36
CA VAL A 53 -6.32 4.04 -3.44
C VAL A 53 -7.10 2.75 -3.19
N ILE A 54 -7.39 1.97 -4.23
CA ILE A 54 -8.10 0.68 -4.09
C ILE A 54 -7.31 -0.27 -3.18
N ILE A 55 -6.01 -0.45 -3.46
CA ILE A 55 -5.14 -1.31 -2.64
C ILE A 55 -5.06 -0.81 -1.20
N GLY A 56 -4.93 0.51 -1.01
CA GLY A 56 -4.91 1.13 0.30
C GLY A 56 -6.21 0.92 1.11
N VAL A 57 -7.37 1.10 0.46
CA VAL A 57 -8.69 0.84 1.06
C VAL A 57 -8.83 -0.63 1.44
N LEU A 58 -8.44 -1.56 0.57
CA LEU A 58 -8.43 -2.99 0.89
C LEU A 58 -7.54 -3.28 2.11
N GLY A 59 -6.36 -2.67 2.18
CA GLY A 59 -5.47 -2.77 3.34
C GLY A 59 -6.14 -2.30 4.64
N ILE A 60 -6.82 -1.14 4.61
CA ILE A 60 -7.58 -0.61 5.76
C ILE A 60 -8.67 -1.61 6.19
N LEU A 61 -9.43 -2.13 5.21
CA LEU A 61 -10.49 -3.11 5.46
C LEU A 61 -9.94 -4.43 6.01
N CYS A 62 -8.69 -4.80 5.71
CA CYS A 62 -8.03 -5.94 6.33
C CYS A 62 -7.58 -5.66 7.78
N TRP A 63 -7.14 -4.44 8.10
CA TRP A 63 -6.69 -4.09 9.46
C TRP A 63 -7.82 -4.12 10.48
N LEU A 64 -9.00 -3.60 10.16
CA LEU A 64 -10.13 -3.50 11.09
C LEU A 64 -10.57 -4.86 11.71
N PRO A 65 -10.89 -5.91 10.92
CA PRO A 65 -11.27 -7.21 11.46
C PRO A 65 -10.08 -7.89 12.16
N MET A 66 -8.85 -7.62 11.72
CA MET A 66 -7.65 -8.16 12.37
C MET A 66 -7.43 -7.58 13.77
N ILE A 67 -7.60 -6.27 13.93
CA ILE A 67 -7.58 -5.61 15.25
C ILE A 67 -8.66 -6.23 16.14
N TRP A 68 -9.89 -6.34 15.65
CA TRP A 68 -11.00 -6.93 16.40
C TRP A 68 -10.73 -8.39 16.82
N ALA A 69 -10.19 -9.21 15.91
CA ALA A 69 -9.88 -10.62 16.19
C ALA A 69 -8.78 -10.78 17.26
N VAL A 70 -7.80 -9.87 17.26
CA VAL A 70 -6.72 -9.84 18.27
C VAL A 70 -7.25 -9.37 19.63
N VAL A 71 -8.07 -8.31 19.67
CA VAL A 71 -8.71 -7.83 20.90
C VAL A 71 -9.58 -8.93 21.54
N THR A 72 -10.36 -9.64 20.72
CA THR A 72 -11.23 -10.73 21.17
C THR A 72 -10.51 -12.08 21.35
N ARG A 73 -9.16 -12.08 21.26
CA ARG A 73 -8.28 -13.25 21.44
C ARG A 73 -8.68 -14.48 20.62
N LYS A 74 -9.15 -14.28 19.39
CA LYS A 74 -9.54 -15.38 18.50
C LYS A 74 -8.31 -16.21 18.11
N ARG A 75 -8.42 -17.54 18.23
CA ARG A 75 -7.33 -18.48 17.88
C ARG A 75 -6.94 -18.42 16.40
N TRP A 76 -7.88 -18.08 15.51
CA TRP A 76 -7.63 -17.94 14.07
C TRP A 76 -6.89 -16.66 13.68
N ALA A 77 -6.80 -15.67 14.58
CA ALA A 77 -6.17 -14.37 14.28
C ALA A 77 -4.71 -14.53 13.81
N ARG A 78 -3.96 -15.50 14.33
CA ARG A 78 -2.57 -15.75 13.93
C ARG A 78 -2.46 -16.18 12.47
N GLY A 79 -3.30 -17.12 12.05
CA GLY A 79 -3.33 -17.62 10.67
C GLY A 79 -3.75 -16.53 9.69
N ALA A 80 -4.88 -15.87 9.97
CA ALA A 80 -5.39 -14.80 9.11
C ALA A 80 -4.41 -13.61 8.99
N ALA A 81 -3.78 -13.18 10.09
CA ALA A 81 -2.76 -12.13 10.06
C ALA A 81 -1.60 -12.48 9.13
N THR A 82 -1.15 -13.74 9.18
CA THR A 82 -0.02 -14.22 8.37
C THR A 82 -0.39 -14.24 6.88
N ILE A 83 -1.59 -14.70 6.53
CA ILE A 83 -2.07 -14.73 5.13
C ILE A 83 -2.18 -13.31 4.59
N VAL A 84 -2.85 -12.40 5.32
CA VAL A 84 -3.02 -11.00 4.93
C VAL A 84 -1.65 -10.31 4.77
N PHE A 85 -0.72 -10.58 5.69
CA PHE A 85 0.64 -10.06 5.60
C PHE A 85 1.35 -10.55 4.34
N VAL A 86 1.29 -11.84 4.02
CA VAL A 86 1.92 -12.40 2.81
C VAL A 86 1.36 -11.75 1.55
N VAL A 87 0.03 -11.60 1.45
CA VAL A 87 -0.61 -10.91 0.32
C VAL A 87 -0.13 -9.46 0.23
N GLY A 88 -0.11 -8.73 1.35
CA GLY A 88 0.38 -7.36 1.39
C GLY A 88 1.86 -7.23 1.02
N ALA A 89 2.70 -8.16 1.46
CA ALA A 89 4.12 -8.20 1.14
C ALA A 89 4.35 -8.47 -0.36
N CYS A 90 3.59 -9.39 -0.96
CA CYS A 90 3.62 -9.64 -2.40
C CYS A 90 3.22 -8.40 -3.21
N LEU A 91 2.15 -7.70 -2.80
CA LEU A 91 1.73 -6.46 -3.46
C LEU A 91 2.79 -5.36 -3.32
N SER A 92 3.36 -5.17 -2.12
CA SER A 92 4.41 -4.18 -1.90
C SER A 92 5.67 -4.48 -2.72
N LEU A 93 6.02 -5.76 -2.87
CA LEU A 93 7.13 -6.16 -3.74
C LEU A 93 6.79 -5.89 -5.21
N ALA A 94 5.58 -6.22 -5.65
CA ALA A 94 5.12 -5.92 -7.01
C ALA A 94 5.16 -4.42 -7.31
N HIS A 95 4.78 -3.56 -6.36
CA HIS A 95 4.88 -2.11 -6.54
C HIS A 95 6.32 -1.62 -6.80
N LEU A 96 7.33 -2.33 -6.29
CA LEU A 96 8.75 -1.97 -6.43
C LEU A 96 9.40 -2.58 -7.68
N THR A 97 8.86 -3.68 -8.19
CA THR A 97 9.53 -4.48 -9.23
C THR A 97 8.76 -4.55 -10.54
N MET A 98 7.45 -4.29 -10.53
CA MET A 98 6.62 -4.46 -11.71
C MET A 98 6.80 -3.29 -12.68
N GLY A 99 7.46 -3.57 -13.80
CA GLY A 99 7.50 -2.71 -14.97
C GLY A 99 6.37 -3.01 -15.96
N GLY A 100 6.24 -2.18 -16.99
CA GLY A 100 5.22 -2.36 -18.03
C GLY A 100 5.34 -1.31 -19.13
N GLY A 101 5.28 -1.71 -20.40
CA GLY A 101 5.44 -0.79 -21.52
C GLY A 101 6.80 -0.07 -21.46
N ALA A 102 6.77 1.26 -21.39
CA ALA A 102 7.98 2.09 -21.27
C ALA A 102 8.47 2.25 -19.81
N TYR A 103 7.68 1.80 -18.83
CA TYR A 103 8.06 1.89 -17.42
C TYR A 103 9.06 0.81 -17.03
N LYS A 104 10.20 1.22 -16.47
CA LYS A 104 11.07 0.31 -15.70
C LYS A 104 10.34 -0.21 -14.44
N VAL A 105 9.62 0.68 -13.77
CA VAL A 105 8.68 0.38 -12.67
C VAL A 105 7.46 1.28 -12.86
N ILE A 106 6.26 0.69 -12.86
CA ILE A 106 5.01 1.40 -13.15
C ILE A 106 4.78 2.51 -12.13
N LEU A 107 4.98 2.21 -10.85
CA LEU A 107 4.83 3.19 -9.79
C LEU A 107 6.10 4.05 -9.63
N PRO A 108 5.93 5.35 -9.35
CA PRO A 108 7.03 6.18 -8.89
C PRO A 108 7.65 5.57 -7.63
N LEU A 109 8.99 5.59 -7.54
CA LEU A 109 9.73 4.95 -6.45
C LEU A 109 9.25 5.41 -5.06
N GLY A 110 8.86 6.68 -4.92
CA GLY A 110 8.31 7.22 -3.68
C GLY A 110 7.09 6.45 -3.17
N TYR A 111 6.17 6.07 -4.05
CA TYR A 111 4.98 5.28 -3.69
C TYR A 111 5.32 3.81 -3.44
N GLY A 112 6.28 3.25 -4.19
CA GLY A 112 6.82 1.92 -3.90
C GLY A 112 7.34 1.83 -2.45
N ILE A 113 8.14 2.81 -2.03
CA ILE A 113 8.67 2.90 -0.66
C ILE A 113 7.57 3.18 0.36
N LEU A 114 6.63 4.09 0.05
CA LEU A 114 5.53 4.43 0.96
C LEU A 114 4.68 3.20 1.29
N THR A 115 4.41 2.34 0.31
CA THR A 115 3.64 1.10 0.50
C THR A 115 4.40 0.01 1.27
N LEU A 116 5.73 0.13 1.45
CA LEU A 116 6.49 -0.76 2.34
C LEU A 116 6.22 -0.48 3.83
N LEU A 117 5.92 0.77 4.21
CA LEU A 117 5.77 1.13 5.63
C LEU A 117 4.64 0.35 6.32
N PRO A 118 3.43 0.23 5.73
CA PRO A 118 2.39 -0.64 6.28
C PRO A 118 2.80 -2.12 6.34
N THR A 119 3.57 -2.59 5.35
CA THR A 119 4.06 -3.98 5.27
C THR A 119 5.01 -4.30 6.43
N ILE A 120 5.93 -3.39 6.76
CA ILE A 120 6.84 -3.52 7.91
C ILE A 120 6.04 -3.56 9.22
N ALA A 121 5.03 -2.71 9.36
CA ALA A 121 4.14 -2.73 10.51
C ALA A 121 3.34 -4.05 10.60
N GLY A 122 2.91 -4.61 9.47
CA GLY A 122 2.29 -5.92 9.37
C GLY A 122 3.21 -7.04 9.85
N LEU A 123 4.46 -7.05 9.42
CA LEU A 123 5.47 -8.03 9.86
C LEU A 123 5.66 -7.96 11.38
N ALA A 124 5.82 -6.76 11.93
CA ALA A 124 5.96 -6.56 13.37
C ALA A 124 4.72 -7.08 14.14
N ALA A 125 3.52 -6.88 13.59
CA ALA A 125 2.29 -7.38 14.18
C ALA A 125 2.22 -8.91 14.16
N VAL A 126 2.54 -9.56 13.03
CA VAL A 126 2.60 -11.02 12.91
C VAL A 126 3.61 -11.61 13.92
N VAL A 127 4.84 -11.10 13.95
CA VAL A 127 5.87 -11.56 14.90
C VAL A 127 5.41 -11.41 16.35
N SER A 128 4.75 -10.30 16.69
CA SER A 128 4.24 -10.07 18.05
C SER A 128 3.15 -11.05 18.44
N LEU A 129 2.23 -11.37 17.51
CA LEU A 129 1.15 -12.33 17.72
C LEU A 129 1.65 -13.75 17.95
N TRP A 130 2.70 -14.15 17.24
CA TRP A 130 3.32 -15.47 17.39
C TRP A 130 4.16 -15.58 18.66
N ARG A 131 4.79 -14.48 19.10
CA ARG A 131 5.58 -14.44 20.36
C ARG A 131 4.73 -14.33 21.62
N GLY A 132 3.41 -14.24 21.51
CA GLY A 132 2.50 -14.07 22.66
C GLY A 132 2.69 -12.76 23.42
N ARG A 133 3.38 -11.77 22.83
CA ARG A 133 3.56 -10.45 23.43
C ARG A 133 2.26 -9.64 23.32
N PRO A 134 1.94 -8.78 24.30
CA PRO A 134 0.81 -7.87 24.16
C PRO A 134 1.06 -6.98 22.95
N VAL A 135 0.28 -7.19 21.90
CA VAL A 135 0.28 -6.33 20.72
C VAL A 135 -0.30 -5.00 21.20
N LYS A 136 0.52 -3.95 21.29
CA LYS A 136 0.02 -2.60 21.62
C LYS A 136 -1.08 -2.29 20.62
N LEU A 137 -2.30 -2.09 21.13
CA LEU A 137 -3.47 -1.75 20.33
C LEU A 137 -3.20 -0.41 19.69
#